data_AF-A0A220UN02-F1
#
_entry.id   AF-A0A220UN02-F1
#
_cell.length_a   1.000
_cell.length_b   1.000
_cell.length_c   1.000
_cell.angle_alpha   90.00
_cell.angle_beta   90.00
_cell.angle_gamma   90.00
#
_symmetry.space_group_name_H-M   'P 1'
#
loop_
_entity.id
_entity.type
_entity.pdbx_description
1 polymer ?
#
loop_
_entity_poly.entity_id
_entity_poly.type
_entity_poly.pdbx_seq_one_letter_code
_entity_poly.pdbx_strand_id
1 'polypeptide(L)'
;MNYWNSDNFEGLKAIGTQYSALKGYELFGQYCLQKEQGLKKQAIATVNQFVSHCKSLSLAEQRHIAEELSSLGFWHRETHQLLAYPLIVLLKGVLIQWTLDEPNNPIPYKWLGYIAGDTDSYERALALEPTDEICLTQVALSHLNSVDFQTHHLSESVLLGDISRAKDSLASAQALIARLPTIERKSRLQNRHDYYLSMVNCWEEYSTLAGDEPFPDWCAAKGEQFDFWSIVYYQC
;
A
#
# COMPACT_ATOMS: atom_id res chain seq x y z
N MET A 1 -2.95 -17.06 24.63
CA MET A 1 -2.36 -17.36 23.29
C MET A 1 -3.44 -17.10 22.25
N ASN A 2 -3.10 -16.41 21.15
CA ASN A 2 -3.93 -15.93 20.02
C ASN A 2 -4.17 -14.40 19.93
N TYR A 3 -3.19 -13.57 20.30
CA TYR A 3 -3.28 -12.11 20.07
C TYR A 3 -3.07 -11.70 18.60
N TRP A 4 -2.36 -12.50 17.81
CA TRP A 4 -1.84 -12.10 16.50
C TRP A 4 -2.88 -11.96 15.37
N ASN A 5 -4.13 -12.35 15.61
CA ASN A 5 -5.20 -12.28 14.60
C ASN A 5 -6.48 -11.60 15.13
N SER A 6 -6.38 -10.99 16.32
CA SER A 6 -7.51 -10.36 16.99
C SER A 6 -8.08 -9.21 16.16
N ASP A 7 -7.22 -8.31 15.68
CA ASP A 7 -7.62 -7.16 14.86
C ASP A 7 -8.38 -7.56 13.59
N ASN A 8 -7.97 -8.63 12.90
CA ASN A 8 -8.69 -9.11 11.73
C ASN A 8 -10.08 -9.65 12.07
N PHE A 9 -10.21 -10.46 13.12
CA PHE A 9 -11.51 -11.03 13.49
C PHE A 9 -12.45 -9.98 14.09
N GLU A 10 -11.94 -9.10 14.94
CA GLU A 10 -12.70 -7.98 15.51
C GLU A 10 -13.13 -6.99 14.40
N GLY A 11 -12.24 -6.70 13.46
CA GLY A 11 -12.54 -5.90 12.27
C GLY A 11 -13.64 -6.52 11.41
N LEU A 12 -13.54 -7.81 11.08
CA LEU A 12 -14.57 -8.53 10.32
C LEU A 12 -15.93 -8.52 11.05
N LYS A 13 -15.93 -8.66 12.38
CA LYS A 13 -17.16 -8.62 13.18
C LYS A 13 -17.81 -7.24 13.14
N ALA A 14 -17.03 -6.19 13.38
CA ALA A 14 -17.51 -4.81 13.41
C ALA A 14 -18.07 -4.40 12.04
N ILE A 15 -17.28 -4.61 10.99
CA ILE A 15 -17.68 -4.33 9.60
C ILE A 15 -18.88 -5.19 9.21
N GLY A 16 -18.85 -6.48 9.51
CA GLY A 16 -19.94 -7.40 9.22
C GLY A 16 -21.27 -6.96 9.83
N THR A 17 -21.24 -6.57 11.10
CA THR A 17 -22.43 -6.06 11.82
C THR A 17 -22.97 -4.79 11.17
N GLN A 18 -22.10 -3.85 10.83
CA GLN A 18 -22.48 -2.60 10.18
C GLN A 18 -23.08 -2.84 8.78
N TYR A 19 -22.36 -3.55 7.91
CA TYR A 19 -22.76 -3.72 6.51
C TYR A 19 -23.95 -4.70 6.36
N SER A 20 -24.18 -5.59 7.32
CA SER A 20 -25.41 -6.39 7.35
C SER A 20 -26.67 -5.56 7.56
N ALA A 21 -26.57 -4.38 8.16
CA ALA A 21 -27.69 -3.45 8.33
C ALA A 21 -27.83 -2.43 7.20
N LEU A 22 -26.86 -2.37 6.27
CA LEU A 22 -26.87 -1.44 5.15
C LEU A 22 -27.54 -2.06 3.93
N LYS A 23 -28.54 -1.36 3.40
CA LYS A 23 -29.28 -1.78 2.20
C LYS A 23 -28.33 -1.92 1.01
N GLY A 24 -28.34 -3.09 0.37
CA GLY A 24 -27.49 -3.42 -0.77
C GLY A 24 -26.14 -4.04 -0.40
N TYR A 25 -25.81 -4.13 0.89
CA TYR A 25 -24.57 -4.72 1.39
C TYR A 25 -24.79 -5.90 2.34
N GLU A 26 -26.03 -6.38 2.47
CA GLU A 26 -26.41 -7.38 3.46
C GLU A 26 -25.60 -8.67 3.30
N LEU A 27 -25.40 -9.12 2.05
CA LEU A 27 -24.59 -10.29 1.72
C LEU A 27 -23.11 -10.06 2.01
N PHE A 28 -22.57 -8.85 1.80
CA PHE A 28 -21.19 -8.52 2.15
C PHE A 28 -20.97 -8.55 3.66
N GLY A 29 -21.88 -7.95 4.43
CA GLY A 29 -21.85 -8.01 5.89
C GLY A 29 -21.94 -9.45 6.40
N GLN A 30 -22.84 -10.26 5.83
CA GLN A 30 -22.98 -11.67 6.18
C GLN A 30 -21.71 -12.47 5.87
N TYR A 31 -21.07 -12.21 4.73
CA TYR A 31 -19.78 -12.80 4.40
C TYR A 31 -18.73 -12.49 5.46
N CYS A 32 -18.63 -11.23 5.92
CA CYS A 32 -17.67 -10.84 6.96
C CYS A 32 -17.92 -11.57 8.28
N LEU A 33 -19.17 -11.66 8.72
CA LEU A 33 -19.55 -12.40 9.94
C LEU A 33 -19.25 -13.90 9.83
N GLN A 34 -19.54 -14.51 8.67
CA GLN A 34 -19.21 -15.92 8.44
C GLN A 34 -17.70 -16.17 8.42
N LYS A 35 -16.91 -15.24 7.86
CA LYS A 35 -15.44 -15.32 7.89
C LYS A 35 -14.92 -15.22 9.32
N GLU A 36 -15.50 -14.34 10.12
CA GLU A 36 -15.15 -14.19 11.53
C GLU A 36 -15.40 -15.49 12.32
N GLN A 37 -16.55 -16.13 12.08
CA GLN A 37 -16.93 -17.40 12.71
C GLN A 37 -16.16 -18.62 12.18
N GLY A 38 -15.23 -18.45 11.23
CA GLY A 38 -14.48 -19.55 10.62
C GLY A 38 -15.30 -20.40 9.62
N LEU A 39 -16.48 -19.92 9.19
CA LEU A 39 -17.42 -20.63 8.31
C LEU A 39 -17.02 -20.53 6.82
N LYS A 40 -15.82 -21.03 6.49
CA LYS A 40 -15.17 -20.83 5.17
C LYS A 40 -16.06 -21.16 3.96
N LYS A 41 -16.74 -22.31 3.95
CA LYS A 41 -17.58 -22.73 2.80
C LYS A 41 -18.79 -21.80 2.59
N GLN A 42 -19.42 -21.40 3.69
CA GLN A 42 -20.58 -20.51 3.65
C GLN A 42 -20.17 -19.10 3.24
N ALA A 43 -19.08 -18.58 3.82
CA ALA A 43 -18.50 -17.30 3.44
C ALA A 43 -18.21 -17.22 1.93
N ILE A 44 -17.61 -18.27 1.35
CA ILE A 44 -17.32 -18.32 -0.09
C ILE A 44 -18.61 -18.30 -0.92
N ALA A 45 -19.63 -19.06 -0.51
CA ALA A 45 -20.92 -19.05 -1.21
C ALA A 45 -21.57 -17.65 -1.15
N THR A 46 -21.60 -17.04 0.04
CA THR A 46 -22.21 -15.72 0.26
C THR A 46 -21.48 -14.61 -0.51
N VAL A 47 -20.14 -14.59 -0.55
CA VAL A 47 -19.42 -13.57 -1.33
C VAL A 47 -19.64 -13.74 -2.84
N ASN A 48 -19.77 -14.98 -3.34
CA ASN A 48 -20.09 -15.21 -4.75
C ASN A 48 -21.52 -14.75 -5.10
N GLN A 49 -22.47 -14.92 -4.17
CA GLN A 49 -23.82 -14.38 -4.32
C GLN A 49 -23.80 -12.85 -4.34
N PHE A 50 -23.05 -12.22 -3.44
CA PHE A 50 -22.86 -10.77 -3.44
C PHE A 50 -22.27 -10.28 -4.76
N VAL A 51 -21.20 -10.91 -5.25
CA VAL A 51 -20.59 -10.57 -6.55
C VAL A 51 -21.59 -10.69 -7.70
N SER A 52 -22.43 -11.73 -7.69
CA SER A 52 -23.47 -11.92 -8.72
C SER A 52 -24.55 -10.84 -8.64
N HIS A 53 -24.95 -10.46 -7.42
CA HIS A 53 -25.88 -9.38 -7.18
C HIS A 53 -25.33 -8.05 -7.70
N CYS A 54 -24.10 -7.68 -7.34
CA CYS A 54 -23.46 -6.45 -7.81
C CYS A 54 -23.44 -6.35 -9.33
N LYS A 55 -23.15 -7.45 -10.04
CA LYS A 55 -23.16 -7.48 -11.52
C LYS A 55 -24.53 -7.24 -12.15
N SER A 56 -25.62 -7.46 -11.42
CA SER A 56 -27.00 -7.18 -11.88
C SER A 56 -27.45 -5.74 -11.61
N LEU A 57 -26.70 -4.98 -10.82
CA LEU A 57 -27.01 -3.60 -10.50
C LEU A 57 -26.66 -2.67 -11.67
N SER A 58 -27.21 -1.45 -11.62
CA SER A 58 -26.84 -0.41 -12.59
C SER A 58 -25.35 -0.08 -12.51
N LEU A 59 -24.80 0.48 -13.59
CA LEU A 59 -23.38 0.87 -13.62
C LEU A 59 -23.04 1.88 -12.51
N ALA A 60 -23.95 2.81 -12.21
CA ALA A 60 -23.77 3.79 -11.14
C ALA A 60 -23.63 3.11 -9.76
N GLU A 61 -24.48 2.12 -9.47
CA GLU A 61 -24.42 1.34 -8.24
C GLU A 61 -23.15 0.47 -8.17
N GLN A 62 -22.73 -0.14 -9.28
CA GLN A 62 -21.48 -0.90 -9.33
C GLN A 62 -20.27 -0.02 -9.00
N ARG A 63 -20.20 1.19 -9.58
CA ARG A 63 -19.13 2.16 -9.30
C ARG A 63 -19.15 2.65 -7.86
N HIS A 64 -20.33 2.92 -7.31
CA HIS A 64 -20.47 3.29 -5.90
C HIS A 64 -19.98 2.18 -4.96
N ILE A 65 -20.37 0.92 -5.21
CA ILE A 65 -19.87 -0.24 -4.45
C ILE A 65 -18.34 -0.37 -4.61
N ALA A 66 -17.82 -0.16 -5.82
CA ALA A 66 -16.40 -0.25 -6.08
C ALA A 66 -15.59 0.76 -5.27
N GLU A 67 -16.03 2.02 -5.23
CA GLU A 67 -15.44 3.07 -4.41
C GLU A 67 -15.56 2.77 -2.92
N GLU A 68 -16.77 2.45 -2.45
CA GLU A 68 -17.06 2.19 -1.03
C GLU A 68 -16.19 1.05 -0.47
N LEU A 69 -16.17 -0.10 -1.15
CA LEU A 69 -15.44 -1.28 -0.65
C LEU A 69 -13.93 -1.15 -0.82
N SER A 70 -13.47 -0.41 -1.83
CA SER A 70 -12.04 -0.10 -1.98
C SER A 70 -11.57 0.85 -0.87
N SER A 71 -12.37 1.88 -0.56
CA SER A 71 -12.13 2.79 0.56
C SER A 71 -12.12 2.05 1.90
N LEU A 72 -13.13 1.21 2.13
CA LEU A 72 -13.21 0.38 3.33
C LEU A 72 -11.97 -0.52 3.47
N GLY A 73 -11.57 -1.23 2.42
CA GLY A 73 -10.34 -2.02 2.42
C GLY A 73 -9.10 -1.19 2.73
N PHE A 74 -9.00 0.00 2.16
CA PHE A 74 -7.85 0.88 2.33
C PHE A 74 -7.67 1.34 3.79
N TRP A 75 -8.77 1.64 4.48
CA TRP A 75 -8.74 2.11 5.88
C TRP A 75 -8.68 0.98 6.91
N HIS A 76 -9.06 -0.24 6.53
CA HIS A 76 -9.06 -1.41 7.41
C HIS A 76 -8.03 -2.46 6.98
N ARG A 77 -6.77 -2.03 6.76
CA ARG A 77 -5.69 -2.91 6.27
C ARG A 77 -5.40 -4.11 7.18
N GLU A 78 -5.60 -3.95 8.48
CA GLU A 78 -5.40 -5.02 9.48
C GLU A 78 -6.45 -6.15 9.32
N THR A 79 -7.62 -5.84 8.74
CA THR A 79 -8.66 -6.79 8.36
C THR A 79 -8.31 -7.44 7.02
N HIS A 80 -7.15 -8.10 6.95
CA HIS A 80 -6.59 -8.64 5.70
C HIS A 80 -7.49 -9.67 4.98
N GLN A 81 -8.51 -10.23 5.66
CA GLN A 81 -9.49 -11.12 5.05
C GLN A 81 -10.76 -10.43 4.54
N LEU A 82 -10.84 -9.10 4.59
CA LEU A 82 -12.04 -8.32 4.25
C LEU A 82 -12.43 -8.42 2.76
N LEU A 83 -11.46 -8.38 1.85
CA LEU A 83 -11.72 -8.43 0.41
C LEU A 83 -11.33 -9.80 -0.14
N ALA A 84 -12.31 -10.70 -0.28
CA ALA A 84 -12.08 -11.99 -0.92
C ALA A 84 -11.68 -11.83 -2.40
N TYR A 85 -10.92 -12.79 -2.93
CA TYR A 85 -10.49 -12.76 -4.32
C TYR A 85 -11.62 -12.55 -5.36
N PRO A 86 -12.79 -13.22 -5.30
CA PRO A 86 -13.89 -12.95 -6.25
C PRO A 86 -14.38 -11.49 -6.20
N LEU A 87 -14.37 -10.88 -5.01
CA LEU A 87 -14.73 -9.49 -4.83
C LEU A 87 -13.64 -8.57 -5.40
N ILE A 88 -12.36 -8.83 -5.13
CA ILE A 88 -11.23 -8.09 -5.73
C ILE A 88 -11.32 -8.09 -7.26
N VAL A 89 -11.61 -9.24 -7.88
CA VAL A 89 -11.77 -9.36 -9.33
C VAL A 89 -12.93 -8.49 -9.85
N LEU A 90 -14.07 -8.49 -9.15
CA LEU A 90 -15.20 -7.61 -9.49
C LEU A 90 -14.81 -6.13 -9.39
N LEU A 91 -14.27 -5.71 -8.24
CA LEU A 91 -13.89 -4.31 -7.99
C LEU A 91 -12.89 -3.83 -9.05
N LYS A 92 -11.84 -4.61 -9.31
CA LYS A 92 -10.85 -4.31 -10.34
C LYS A 92 -11.49 -4.15 -11.72
N GLY A 93 -12.40 -5.04 -12.10
CA GLY A 93 -13.10 -4.97 -13.38
C GLY A 93 -13.95 -3.70 -13.52
N VAL A 94 -14.71 -3.34 -12.49
CA VAL A 94 -15.52 -2.12 -12.47
C VAL A 94 -14.64 -0.87 -12.56
N LEU A 95 -13.56 -0.81 -11.77
CA LEU A 95 -12.63 0.33 -11.75
C LEU A 95 -11.94 0.52 -13.10
N ILE A 96 -11.44 -0.57 -13.72
CA ILE A 96 -10.83 -0.50 -15.06
C ILE A 96 -11.84 0.04 -16.08
N GLN A 97 -13.04 -0.52 -16.13
CA GLN A 97 -14.05 -0.03 -17.08
C GLN A 97 -14.40 1.45 -16.82
N TRP A 98 -14.47 1.86 -15.56
CA TRP A 98 -14.72 3.26 -15.20
C TRP A 98 -13.59 4.19 -15.66
N THR A 99 -12.32 3.78 -15.61
CA THR A 99 -11.22 4.59 -16.20
C THR A 99 -11.33 4.75 -17.72
N LEU A 100 -11.94 3.79 -18.43
CA LEU A 100 -12.17 3.87 -19.87
C LEU A 100 -13.34 4.78 -20.21
N ASP A 101 -14.43 4.67 -19.44
CA ASP A 101 -15.63 5.46 -19.64
C ASP A 101 -15.42 6.95 -19.25
N GLU A 102 -14.64 7.19 -18.19
CA GLU A 102 -14.41 8.52 -17.61
C GLU A 102 -12.90 8.75 -17.34
N PRO A 103 -12.06 8.95 -18.39
CA PRO A 103 -10.60 9.00 -18.27
C PRO A 103 -10.04 10.23 -17.52
N ASN A 104 -10.92 11.20 -17.20
CA ASN A 104 -10.58 12.39 -16.44
C ASN A 104 -11.17 12.37 -15.02
N ASN A 105 -11.78 11.26 -14.59
CA ASN A 105 -12.25 11.08 -13.23
C ASN A 105 -11.12 10.48 -12.37
N PRO A 106 -10.65 11.15 -11.31
CA PRO A 106 -9.55 10.65 -10.46
C PRO A 106 -9.93 9.43 -9.60
N ILE A 107 -11.21 9.27 -9.27
CA ILE A 107 -11.71 8.25 -8.33
C ILE A 107 -11.35 6.82 -8.76
N PRO A 108 -11.66 6.36 -10.00
CA PRO A 108 -11.35 5.00 -10.40
C PRO A 108 -9.85 4.72 -10.42
N TYR A 109 -9.01 5.69 -10.79
CA TYR A 109 -7.56 5.54 -10.75
C TYR A 109 -7.03 5.40 -9.32
N LYS A 110 -7.51 6.24 -8.39
CA LYS A 110 -7.13 6.16 -6.97
C LYS A 110 -7.40 4.77 -6.39
N TRP A 111 -8.61 4.26 -6.60
CA TRP A 111 -8.98 2.95 -6.06
C TRP A 111 -8.39 1.78 -6.84
N LEU A 112 -8.11 1.95 -8.14
CA LEU A 112 -7.36 0.95 -8.90
C LEU A 112 -5.93 0.82 -8.37
N GLY A 113 -5.29 1.91 -7.98
CA GLY A 113 -3.97 1.86 -7.35
C GLY A 113 -3.96 1.02 -6.07
N TYR A 114 -5.03 1.09 -5.28
CA TYR A 114 -5.19 0.24 -4.10
C TYR A 114 -5.47 -1.22 -4.46
N ILE A 115 -6.51 -1.47 -5.26
CA ILE A 115 -7.00 -2.83 -5.55
C ILE A 115 -6.03 -3.63 -6.41
N ALA A 116 -5.34 -2.98 -7.35
CA ALA A 116 -4.39 -3.64 -8.25
C ALA A 116 -2.95 -3.59 -7.72
N GLY A 117 -2.66 -2.82 -6.67
CA GLY A 117 -1.30 -2.60 -6.19
C GLY A 117 -0.43 -1.85 -7.20
N ASP A 118 -1.04 -0.93 -7.96
CA ASP A 118 -0.43 -0.25 -9.09
C ASP A 118 -0.12 1.22 -8.75
N THR A 119 1.14 1.62 -8.84
CA THR A 119 1.55 3.00 -8.56
C THR A 119 1.16 3.94 -9.69
N ASP A 120 1.19 3.49 -10.95
CA ASP A 120 0.88 4.31 -12.13
C ASP A 120 -0.56 4.85 -12.05
N SER A 121 -1.48 4.03 -11.54
CA SER A 121 -2.85 4.43 -11.25
C SER A 121 -2.92 5.56 -10.21
N TYR A 122 -2.14 5.52 -9.12
CA TYR A 122 -2.09 6.63 -8.17
C TYR A 122 -1.47 7.89 -8.77
N GLU A 123 -0.44 7.78 -9.60
CA GLU A 123 0.16 8.91 -10.31
C GLU A 123 -0.84 9.56 -11.26
N ARG A 124 -1.61 8.74 -12.00
CA ARG A 124 -2.68 9.23 -12.88
C ARG A 124 -3.79 9.94 -12.10
N ALA A 125 -4.21 9.39 -10.97
CA ALA A 125 -5.17 10.04 -10.08
C ALA A 125 -4.64 11.39 -9.57
N LEU A 126 -3.37 11.43 -9.14
CA LEU A 126 -2.73 12.64 -8.63
C LEU A 126 -2.54 13.71 -9.71
N ALA A 127 -2.33 13.33 -10.97
CA ALA A 127 -2.29 14.27 -12.09
C ALA A 127 -3.64 14.95 -12.34
N LEU A 128 -4.75 14.26 -12.05
CA LEU A 128 -6.11 14.79 -12.17
C LEU A 128 -6.54 15.56 -10.90
N GLU A 129 -6.11 15.11 -9.72
CA GLU A 129 -6.41 15.72 -8.41
C GLU A 129 -5.12 15.88 -7.57
N PRO A 130 -4.36 16.98 -7.77
CA PRO A 130 -3.04 17.17 -7.15
C PRO A 130 -3.02 17.28 -5.63
N THR A 131 -4.19 17.42 -4.99
CA THR A 131 -4.31 17.55 -3.54
C THR A 131 -4.82 16.28 -2.87
N ASP A 132 -5.08 15.20 -3.62
CA ASP A 132 -5.54 13.94 -3.03
C ASP A 132 -4.43 13.35 -2.14
N GLU A 133 -4.71 13.34 -0.83
CA GLU A 133 -3.73 12.94 0.17
C GLU A 133 -3.42 11.45 0.14
N ILE A 134 -4.36 10.59 -0.27
CA ILE A 134 -4.12 9.16 -0.44
C ILE A 134 -3.09 8.97 -1.54
N CYS A 135 -3.32 9.57 -2.70
CA CYS A 135 -2.41 9.46 -3.85
C CYS A 135 -1.03 10.05 -3.54
N LEU A 136 -0.97 11.25 -2.93
CA LEU A 136 0.30 11.84 -2.46
C LEU A 136 1.07 10.88 -1.56
N THR A 137 0.38 10.27 -0.60
CA THR A 137 0.99 9.34 0.36
C THR A 137 1.51 8.08 -0.34
N GLN A 138 0.71 7.47 -1.22
CA GLN A 138 1.09 6.20 -1.86
C GLN A 138 2.22 6.39 -2.89
N VAL A 139 2.22 7.47 -3.67
CA VAL A 139 3.31 7.77 -4.61
C VAL A 139 4.59 8.18 -3.85
N ALA A 140 4.50 8.92 -2.75
CA ALA A 140 5.68 9.19 -1.92
C ALA A 140 6.27 7.88 -1.35
N LEU A 141 5.42 6.97 -0.90
CA LEU A 141 5.85 5.66 -0.40
C LEU A 141 6.47 4.78 -1.49
N SER A 142 5.98 4.81 -2.73
CA SER A 142 6.59 4.03 -3.82
C SER A 142 8.03 4.46 -4.10
N HIS A 143 8.29 5.77 -4.12
CA HIS A 143 9.66 6.29 -4.24
C HIS A 143 10.54 5.89 -3.05
N LEU A 144 10.03 5.98 -1.80
CA LEU A 144 10.80 5.56 -0.62
C LEU A 144 11.06 4.05 -0.62
N ASN A 145 10.11 3.24 -1.06
CA ASN A 145 10.30 1.79 -1.21
C ASN A 145 11.29 1.44 -2.33
N SER A 146 11.37 2.25 -3.37
CA SER A 146 12.41 2.12 -4.40
C SER A 146 13.80 2.37 -3.81
N VAL A 147 13.95 3.38 -2.93
CA VAL A 147 15.23 3.63 -2.24
C VAL A 147 15.55 2.49 -1.28
N ASP A 148 14.57 2.04 -0.49
CA ASP A 148 14.71 0.88 0.40
C ASP A 148 15.27 -0.34 -0.33
N PHE A 149 14.69 -0.67 -1.49
CA PHE A 149 15.15 -1.75 -2.34
C PHE A 149 16.60 -1.54 -2.82
N GLN A 150 16.92 -0.33 -3.27
CA GLN A 150 18.27 0.01 -3.73
C GLN A 150 19.31 -0.15 -2.60
N THR A 151 18.93 0.22 -1.38
CA THR A 151 19.79 0.17 -0.19
C THR A 151 19.78 -1.19 0.52
N HIS A 152 18.98 -2.16 0.06
CA HIS A 152 18.71 -3.39 0.80
C HIS A 152 19.97 -4.22 1.11
N HIS A 153 20.95 -4.23 0.20
CA HIS A 153 22.20 -4.97 0.34
C HIS A 153 23.38 -4.12 0.83
N LEU A 154 23.12 -2.93 1.39
CA LEU A 154 24.20 -2.11 1.96
C LEU A 154 24.88 -2.79 3.16
N SER A 155 24.20 -3.73 3.83
CA SER A 155 24.81 -4.63 4.82
C SER A 155 25.98 -5.44 4.25
N GLU A 156 25.97 -5.69 2.95
CA GLU A 156 27.01 -6.41 2.20
C GLU A 156 27.90 -5.45 1.42
N SER A 157 27.82 -4.15 1.70
CA SER A 157 28.51 -3.08 0.96
C SER A 157 28.16 -3.08 -0.53
N VAL A 158 26.89 -3.33 -0.86
CA VAL A 158 26.38 -3.32 -2.24
C VAL A 158 25.14 -2.46 -2.34
N LEU A 159 25.22 -1.40 -3.15
CA LEU A 159 24.03 -0.68 -3.61
C LEU A 159 23.47 -1.39 -4.84
N LEU A 160 22.17 -1.71 -4.82
CA LEU A 160 21.48 -2.17 -6.01
C LEU A 160 21.13 -0.96 -6.89
N GLY A 161 21.60 -0.97 -8.14
CA GLY A 161 21.36 0.13 -9.08
C GLY A 161 22.44 1.20 -9.00
N ASP A 162 22.05 2.46 -9.18
CA ASP A 162 22.97 3.60 -9.21
C ASP A 162 22.49 4.69 -8.26
N ILE A 163 23.45 5.41 -7.68
CA ILE A 163 23.19 6.43 -6.67
C ILE A 163 22.35 7.60 -7.19
N SER A 164 22.47 7.95 -8.48
CA SER A 164 21.64 9.01 -9.08
C SER A 164 20.16 8.67 -9.01
N ARG A 165 19.78 7.41 -9.25
CA ARG A 165 18.39 6.95 -9.17
C ARG A 165 17.83 6.97 -7.75
N ALA A 166 18.66 6.64 -6.76
CA ALA A 166 18.29 6.73 -5.35
C ALA A 166 18.00 8.20 -4.98
N LYS A 167 18.88 9.12 -5.40
CA LYS A 167 18.71 10.57 -5.18
C LYS A 167 17.49 11.14 -5.89
N ASP A 168 17.24 10.76 -7.14
CA ASP A 168 16.05 11.18 -7.90
C ASP A 168 14.75 10.70 -7.23
N SER A 169 14.76 9.48 -6.69
CA SER A 169 13.64 8.91 -5.94
C SER A 169 13.40 9.69 -4.63
N LEU A 170 14.46 10.01 -3.87
CA LEU A 170 14.36 10.84 -2.67
C LEU A 170 13.83 12.25 -2.98
N ALA A 171 14.34 12.89 -4.03
CA ALA A 171 13.87 14.21 -4.45
C ALA A 171 12.37 14.20 -4.83
N SER A 172 11.94 13.16 -5.56
CA SER A 172 10.53 12.96 -5.93
C SER A 172 9.65 12.74 -4.70
N ALA A 173 10.09 11.91 -3.75
CA ALA A 173 9.40 11.71 -2.48
C ALA A 173 9.28 13.02 -1.68
N GLN A 174 10.36 13.79 -1.55
CA GLN A 174 10.36 15.06 -0.82
C GLN A 174 9.37 16.08 -1.42
N ALA A 175 9.30 16.18 -2.75
CA ALA A 175 8.37 17.06 -3.44
C ALA A 175 6.90 16.70 -3.15
N LEU A 176 6.59 15.41 -3.04
CA LEU A 176 5.25 14.91 -2.69
C LEU A 176 4.94 15.11 -1.20
N ILE A 177 5.89 14.78 -0.32
CA ILE A 177 5.75 14.95 1.15
C ILE A 177 5.50 16.41 1.51
N ALA A 178 6.16 17.36 0.83
CA ALA A 178 5.99 18.78 1.06
C ALA A 178 4.53 19.24 0.91
N ARG A 179 3.78 18.61 0.00
CA ARG A 179 2.37 18.92 -0.34
C ARG A 179 1.34 18.29 0.60
N LEU A 180 1.74 17.39 1.50
CA LEU A 180 0.81 16.72 2.40
C LEU A 180 0.21 17.70 3.42
N PRO A 181 -1.13 17.72 3.59
CA PRO A 181 -1.79 18.59 4.57
C PRO A 181 -1.72 18.03 5.99
N THR A 182 -1.81 16.71 6.18
CA THR A 182 -1.81 16.12 7.52
C THR A 182 -0.40 16.08 8.10
N ILE A 183 -0.18 16.85 9.17
CA ILE A 183 1.11 17.01 9.84
C ILE A 183 1.69 15.67 10.29
N GLU A 184 0.87 14.80 10.87
CA GLU A 184 1.32 13.49 11.36
C GLU A 184 1.84 12.60 10.21
N ARG A 185 1.07 12.49 9.12
CA ARG A 185 1.47 11.72 7.93
C ARG A 185 2.73 12.30 7.29
N LYS A 186 2.77 13.63 7.15
CA LYS A 186 3.93 14.36 6.63
C LYS A 186 5.17 14.05 7.46
N SER A 187 5.08 14.16 8.79
CA SER A 187 6.19 13.91 9.71
C SER A 187 6.68 12.47 9.62
N ARG A 188 5.76 11.49 9.58
CA ARG A 188 6.12 10.08 9.45
C ARG A 188 6.89 9.80 8.15
N LEU A 189 6.43 10.34 7.03
CA LEU A 189 7.12 10.17 5.75
C LEU A 189 8.42 10.96 5.68
N GLN A 190 8.48 12.15 6.28
CA GLN A 190 9.69 12.96 6.37
C GLN A 190 10.78 12.22 7.15
N ASN A 191 10.45 11.62 8.30
CA ASN A 191 11.42 10.83 9.08
C ASN A 191 11.98 9.66 8.26
N ARG A 192 11.13 8.97 7.48
CA ARG A 192 11.58 7.87 6.61
C ARG A 192 12.43 8.37 5.44
N HIS A 193 12.09 9.51 4.86
CA HIS A 193 12.89 10.17 3.84
C HIS A 193 14.28 10.54 4.39
N ASP A 194 14.33 11.19 5.55
CA ASP A 194 15.57 11.68 6.15
C ASP A 194 16.51 10.53 6.54
N TYR A 195 15.94 9.41 7.00
CA TYR A 195 16.67 8.17 7.24
C TYR A 195 17.39 7.67 5.97
N TYR A 196 16.66 7.48 4.86
CA TYR A 196 17.28 7.01 3.62
C TYR A 196 18.19 8.06 2.98
N LEU A 197 17.90 9.35 3.14
CA LEU A 197 18.79 10.42 2.67
C LEU A 197 20.14 10.36 3.39
N SER A 198 20.15 10.18 4.71
CA SER A 198 21.39 10.00 5.47
C SER A 198 22.17 8.79 4.97
N MET A 199 21.49 7.65 4.79
CA MET A 199 22.09 6.40 4.31
C MET A 199 22.69 6.54 2.90
N VAL A 200 21.97 7.16 1.97
CA VAL A 200 22.44 7.38 0.59
C VAL A 200 23.62 8.34 0.55
N ASN A 201 23.63 9.39 1.38
CA ASN A 201 24.76 10.31 1.48
C ASN A 201 26.00 9.61 2.06
N CYS A 202 25.82 8.76 3.08
CA CYS A 202 26.90 7.92 3.60
C CYS A 202 27.47 7.00 2.52
N TRP A 203 26.59 6.36 1.75
CA TRP A 203 27.01 5.50 0.64
C TRP A 203 27.77 6.28 -0.45
N GLU A 204 27.33 7.48 -0.79
CA GLU A 204 28.04 8.34 -1.75
C GLU A 204 29.48 8.58 -1.32
N GLU A 205 29.67 9.02 -0.08
CA GLU A 205 30.99 9.30 0.45
C GLU A 205 31.84 8.04 0.50
N TYR A 206 31.30 6.95 1.06
CA TYR A 206 31.95 5.65 1.15
C TYR A 206 32.43 5.16 -0.22
N SER A 207 31.60 5.29 -1.26
CA SER A 207 31.91 4.81 -2.61
C SER A 207 33.10 5.51 -3.28
N THR A 208 33.55 6.64 -2.74
CA THR A 208 34.73 7.38 -3.23
C THR A 208 36.02 7.00 -2.51
N LEU A 209 35.93 6.24 -1.41
CA LEU A 209 37.08 5.86 -0.60
C LEU A 209 37.81 4.66 -1.20
N ALA A 210 39.13 4.68 -1.08
CA ALA A 210 39.95 3.50 -1.34
C ALA A 210 40.14 2.75 -0.03
N GLY A 211 39.41 1.65 0.17
CA GLY A 211 39.51 0.83 1.36
C GLY A 211 38.70 -0.46 1.26
N ASP A 212 39.06 -1.44 2.09
CA ASP A 212 38.40 -2.75 2.19
C ASP A 212 37.46 -2.83 3.42
N GLU A 213 37.29 -1.72 4.15
CA GLU A 213 36.38 -1.66 5.30
C GLU A 213 34.92 -1.79 4.81
N PRO A 214 34.12 -2.73 5.35
CA PRO A 214 32.71 -2.83 4.98
C PRO A 214 31.92 -1.57 5.30
N PHE A 215 30.95 -1.22 4.45
CA PHE A 215 30.10 -0.04 4.61
C PHE A 215 29.43 0.09 5.99
N PRO A 216 28.88 -0.98 6.61
CA PRO A 216 28.31 -0.89 7.95
C PRO A 216 29.33 -0.49 9.02
N ASP A 217 30.55 -1.05 8.94
CA ASP A 217 31.63 -0.77 9.88
C ASP A 217 32.13 0.67 9.72
N TRP A 218 32.27 1.12 8.46
CA TRP A 218 32.63 2.50 8.13
C TRP A 218 31.59 3.50 8.67
N CYS A 219 30.30 3.21 8.51
CA CYS A 219 29.23 4.05 9.08
C CYS A 219 29.30 4.11 10.61
N ALA A 220 29.48 2.96 11.26
CA ALA A 220 29.59 2.87 12.71
C ALA A 220 30.79 3.65 13.24
N ALA A 221 31.94 3.62 12.55
CA ALA A 221 33.12 4.40 12.88
C ALA A 221 32.88 5.92 12.81
N LYS A 222 31.96 6.37 11.93
CA LYS A 222 31.50 7.77 11.85
C LYS A 222 30.42 8.14 12.87
N GLY A 223 29.91 7.18 13.63
CA GLY A 223 28.80 7.38 14.56
C GLY A 223 27.43 7.36 13.91
N GLU A 224 27.33 6.96 12.64
CA GLU A 224 26.06 6.73 11.95
C GLU A 224 25.55 5.32 12.26
N GLN A 225 24.26 5.19 12.53
CA GLN A 225 23.62 3.91 12.82
C GLN A 225 22.42 3.69 11.92
N PHE A 226 22.45 2.60 11.16
CA PHE A 226 21.38 2.17 10.27
C PHE A 226 20.91 0.77 10.64
N ASP A 227 19.63 0.52 10.47
CA ASP A 227 19.04 -0.81 10.63
C ASP A 227 19.31 -1.63 9.36
N PHE A 228 20.42 -2.35 9.36
CA PHE A 228 20.76 -3.30 8.31
C PHE A 228 20.04 -4.63 8.51
N TRP A 229 19.46 -5.19 7.45
CA TRP A 229 18.86 -6.51 7.48
C TRP A 229 19.96 -7.57 7.57
N SER A 230 19.86 -8.49 8.53
CA SER A 230 20.75 -9.66 8.59
C SER A 230 20.31 -10.70 7.56
N ILE A 231 21.04 -10.81 6.46
CA ILE A 231 20.80 -11.82 5.44
C ILE A 231 21.42 -13.14 5.91
N VAL A 232 20.57 -14.14 6.17
CA VAL A 232 21.01 -15.51 6.50
C VAL A 232 21.03 -16.33 5.21
N TYR A 233 22.21 -16.56 4.65
CA TYR A 233 22.38 -17.50 3.55
C TYR A 233 22.32 -18.93 4.10
N TYR A 234 21.29 -19.70 3.71
CA TYR A 234 21.29 -21.14 3.91
C TYR A 234 22.27 -21.76 2.91
N GLN A 235 23.29 -22.44 3.40
CA GLN A 235 24.15 -23.29 2.57
C GLN A 235 23.29 -24.45 2.06
N CYS A 236 23.08 -24.52 0.74
CA CYS A 236 22.51 -25.69 0.06
C CYS A 236 23.59 -26.75 -0.16
#